data_AF-A0AAV1AML7-F1
#
_entry.id   AF-A0AAV1AML7-F1
#
_cell.length_a   1.000
_cell.length_b   1.000
_cell.length_c   1.000
_cell.angle_alpha   90.00
_cell.angle_beta   90.00
_cell.angle_gamma   90.00
#
_symmetry.space_group_name_H-M   'P 1'
#
loop_
_entity.id
_entity.type
_entity.pdbx_description
1 polymer ?
#
loop_
_entity_poly.entity_id
_entity_poly.type
_entity_poly.pdbx_seq_one_letter_code
_entity_poly.pdbx_strand_id
1 'polypeptide(L)'
;MQDDGNLVMYPEYTAETTWGTYWSSDTAAGYKVQYHLYLNKTGLLQIWNKRNDLNPIQTLNFYYYEEDQLNSGDKTIYRATLGFDGVFRLYAYNVMNRNNSIMDSWPKDSTCDIMGFCGHNSFCTFNDDKPDNKTVCKCIPGHKFIDTNDVTLGCERNYI
;
A
#
# COMPACT_ATOMS: atom_id res chain seq x y z
N MET A 1 -2.53 -11.55 4.92
CA MET A 1 -1.96 -12.55 3.98
C MET A 1 -2.83 -13.78 4.02
N GLN A 2 -3.14 -14.33 2.86
CA GLN A 2 -4.05 -15.46 2.69
C GLN A 2 -3.37 -16.80 2.96
N ASP A 3 -4.16 -17.87 3.05
CA ASP A 3 -3.68 -19.23 3.33
C ASP A 3 -2.99 -19.93 2.14
N ASP A 4 -3.10 -19.34 0.95
CA ASP A 4 -2.42 -19.74 -0.29
C ASP A 4 -1.06 -19.05 -0.50
N GLY A 5 -0.64 -18.18 0.43
CA GLY A 5 0.60 -17.43 0.36
C GLY A 5 0.53 -16.13 -0.42
N ASN A 6 -0.67 -15.70 -0.81
CA ASN A 6 -0.86 -14.41 -1.44
C ASN A 6 -0.98 -13.28 -0.40
N LEU A 7 -0.22 -12.21 -0.57
CA LEU A 7 -0.43 -10.97 0.18
C LEU A 7 -1.42 -10.11 -0.61
N VAL A 8 -2.56 -9.83 0.00
CA VAL A 8 -3.67 -9.15 -0.67
C VAL A 8 -4.17 -8.02 0.22
N MET A 9 -4.57 -6.92 -0.41
CA MET A 9 -5.21 -5.80 0.25
C MET A 9 -6.65 -5.61 -0.25
N TYR A 10 -7.52 -5.34 0.72
CA TYR A 10 -8.97 -5.22 0.56
C TYR A 10 -9.43 -3.90 1.19
N PRO A 11 -10.44 -3.21 0.61
CA PRO A 11 -11.10 -2.10 1.28
C PRO A 11 -11.83 -2.60 2.52
N GLU A 12 -11.99 -1.70 3.48
CA GLU A 12 -12.78 -1.97 4.68
C GLU A 12 -14.21 -2.37 4.28
N TYR A 13 -14.77 -3.39 4.94
CA TYR A 13 -16.14 -3.89 4.71
C TYR A 13 -16.42 -4.54 3.34
N THR A 14 -15.40 -5.00 2.63
CA THR A 14 -15.57 -5.82 1.41
C THR A 14 -15.42 -7.31 1.71
N ALA A 15 -16.06 -8.15 0.90
CA ALA A 15 -15.83 -9.59 0.96
C ALA A 15 -14.42 -9.90 0.43
N GLU A 16 -13.69 -10.79 1.11
CA GLU A 16 -12.37 -11.29 0.71
C GLU A 16 -12.45 -12.18 -0.55
N THR A 17 -12.85 -11.56 -1.65
CA THR A 17 -13.05 -12.16 -2.98
C THR A 17 -12.19 -11.42 -3.98
N THR A 18 -11.93 -12.04 -5.13
CA THR A 18 -11.13 -11.40 -6.20
C THR A 18 -11.68 -10.05 -6.66
N TRP A 19 -12.99 -9.80 -6.54
CA TRP A 19 -13.61 -8.54 -6.91
C TRP A 19 -13.41 -7.41 -5.89
N GLY A 20 -13.16 -7.76 -4.62
CA GLY A 20 -12.87 -6.78 -3.58
C GLY A 20 -11.38 -6.44 -3.48
N THR A 21 -10.52 -7.12 -4.23
CA THR A 21 -9.07 -6.91 -4.18
C THR A 21 -8.68 -5.66 -4.97
N TYR A 22 -7.98 -4.72 -4.33
CA TYR A 22 -7.36 -3.60 -5.04
C TYR A 22 -5.87 -3.78 -5.30
N TRP A 23 -5.22 -4.71 -4.61
CA TRP A 23 -3.81 -5.02 -4.84
C TRP A 23 -3.46 -6.43 -4.36
N SER A 24 -2.55 -7.10 -5.07
CA SER A 24 -2.05 -8.43 -4.75
C SER A 24 -0.55 -8.53 -5.06
N SER A 25 0.17 -9.38 -4.32
CA SER A 25 1.55 -9.76 -4.64
C SER A 25 1.67 -10.81 -5.74
N ASP A 26 0.55 -11.38 -6.20
CA ASP A 26 0.47 -12.46 -7.19
C ASP A 26 1.34 -13.69 -6.81
N THR A 27 1.34 -14.03 -5.52
CA THR A 27 2.12 -15.17 -4.97
C THR A 27 1.29 -16.36 -4.52
N ALA A 28 0.01 -16.40 -4.91
CA ALA A 28 -0.86 -17.53 -4.64
C ALA A 28 -0.23 -18.83 -5.16
N ALA A 29 -0.05 -19.80 -4.26
CA ALA A 29 0.48 -21.11 -4.59
C ALA A 29 -0.65 -22.15 -4.56
N GLY A 30 -0.61 -23.12 -5.47
CA GLY A 30 -1.61 -24.19 -5.59
C GLY A 30 -1.58 -25.25 -4.48
N TYR A 31 -0.91 -25.01 -3.36
CA TYR A 31 -0.80 -25.94 -2.24
C TYR A 31 -0.87 -25.22 -0.90
N LYS A 32 -1.48 -25.87 0.10
CA LYS A 32 -1.66 -25.30 1.43
C LYS A 32 -0.46 -25.62 2.33
N VAL A 33 0.33 -24.61 2.65
CA VAL A 33 1.38 -24.67 3.68
C VAL A 33 1.29 -23.42 4.55
N GLN A 34 2.05 -23.39 5.65
CA GLN A 34 2.12 -22.17 6.45
C GLN A 34 2.99 -21.13 5.74
N TYR A 35 2.41 -19.97 5.48
CA TYR A 35 3.10 -18.80 4.95
C TYR A 35 3.33 -17.77 6.06
N HIS A 36 4.36 -16.95 5.94
CA HIS A 36 4.52 -15.77 6.77
C HIS A 36 5.08 -14.59 5.97
N LEU A 37 4.61 -13.39 6.31
CA LEU A 37 5.19 -12.13 5.86
C LEU A 37 6.30 -11.75 6.85
N TYR A 38 7.51 -11.59 6.34
CA TYR A 38 8.71 -11.36 7.14
C TYR A 38 9.40 -10.06 6.72
N LEU A 39 9.56 -9.14 7.67
CA LEU A 39 10.41 -7.97 7.50
C LEU A 39 11.73 -8.23 8.22
N ASN A 40 12.80 -8.35 7.45
CA ASN A 40 14.11 -8.69 8.02
C ASN A 40 14.86 -7.44 8.53
N LYS A 41 15.96 -7.67 9.25
CA LYS A 41 16.82 -6.60 9.79
C LYS A 41 17.54 -5.74 8.74
N THR A 42 17.53 -6.14 7.46
CA THR A 42 18.11 -5.36 6.35
C THR A 42 17.06 -4.55 5.60
N GLY A 43 15.80 -4.55 6.06
CA GLY A 43 14.71 -3.83 5.42
C GLY A 43 14.11 -4.54 4.20
N LEU A 44 14.36 -5.84 4.03
CA LEU A 44 13.69 -6.63 3.01
C LEU A 44 12.38 -7.18 3.57
N LEU A 45 11.29 -6.87 2.88
CA LEU A 45 9.97 -7.42 3.12
C LEU A 45 9.73 -8.61 2.20
N GLN A 46 9.48 -9.77 2.78
CA GLN A 46 9.53 -11.05 2.08
C GLN A 46 8.36 -11.95 2.44
N ILE A 47 7.94 -12.76 1.47
CA ILE A 47 6.97 -13.84 1.67
C ILE A 47 7.73 -15.15 1.75
N TRP A 48 7.50 -15.90 2.83
CA TRP A 48 8.14 -17.18 3.09
C TRP A 48 7.09 -18.26 3.26
N ASN A 49 7.45 -19.51 2.97
CA ASN A 49 6.69 -20.67 3.41
C ASN A 49 7.56 -21.59 4.26
N LYS A 50 6.91 -22.34 5.16
CA LYS A 50 7.57 -23.29 6.06
C LYS A 50 8.14 -24.53 5.36
N ARG A 51 7.80 -24.77 4.09
CA ARG A 51 8.31 -25.92 3.33
C ARG A 51 9.73 -25.68 2.82
N ASN A 52 10.07 -24.43 2.57
CA ASN A 52 11.33 -24.01 1.96
C ASN A 52 11.95 -22.87 2.79
N ASP A 53 12.69 -23.24 3.83
CA ASP A 53 13.39 -22.27 4.69
C ASP A 53 14.73 -21.79 4.09
N LEU A 54 15.07 -22.20 2.85
CA LEU A 54 16.34 -21.82 2.21
C LEU A 54 16.25 -20.48 1.48
N ASN A 55 15.10 -20.14 0.89
CA ASN A 55 14.91 -18.92 0.11
C ASN A 55 13.47 -18.38 0.25
N PRO A 56 13.29 -17.05 0.23
CA PRO A 56 11.96 -16.46 0.16
C PRO A 56 11.25 -16.84 -1.15
N ILE A 57 9.92 -16.93 -1.12
CA ILE A 57 9.09 -17.06 -2.32
C ILE A 57 9.19 -15.79 -3.16
N GLN A 58 9.10 -14.64 -2.50
CA GLN A 58 9.19 -13.33 -3.13
C GLN A 58 9.76 -12.33 -2.14
N THR A 59 10.59 -11.42 -2.64
CA THR A 59 10.96 -10.17 -1.94
C THR A 59 10.18 -9.05 -2.60
N LEU A 60 9.38 -8.30 -1.82
CA LEU A 60 8.42 -7.33 -2.32
C LEU A 60 9.07 -6.00 -2.70
N ASN A 61 10.07 -5.55 -1.93
CA ASN A 61 10.81 -4.34 -2.23
C ASN A 61 12.14 -4.63 -2.93
N PHE A 62 12.43 -3.85 -3.97
CA PHE A 62 13.68 -3.96 -4.76
C PHE A 62 14.74 -2.93 -4.37
N TYR A 63 14.37 -1.90 -3.61
CA TYR A 63 15.27 -0.79 -3.32
C TYR A 63 16.18 -1.10 -2.13
N TYR A 64 17.48 -1.12 -2.39
CA TYR A 64 18.51 -1.06 -1.35
C TYR A 64 18.58 0.38 -0.87
N TYR A 65 18.23 0.62 0.40
CA TYR A 65 18.40 1.95 0.98
C TYR A 65 19.90 2.21 1.15
N GLU A 66 20.47 3.02 0.25
CA GLU A 66 21.86 3.47 0.32
C GLU A 66 22.03 4.53 1.40
N GLU A 67 22.02 4.13 2.68
CA GLU A 67 22.64 4.95 3.72
C GLU A 67 23.93 4.26 4.18
N ASP A 68 25.06 4.88 3.81
CA ASP A 68 26.44 4.58 4.21
C ASP A 68 26.63 3.22 4.89
N GLN A 69 26.98 2.22 4.07
CA GLN A 69 27.14 0.81 4.41
C GLN A 69 28.28 0.48 5.41
N LEU A 70 28.73 1.42 6.23
CA LEU A 70 29.82 1.15 7.15
C LEU A 70 29.39 1.05 8.61
N ASN A 71 28.18 1.49 9.01
CA ASN A 71 27.73 1.40 10.43
C ASN A 71 26.19 1.42 10.68
N SER A 72 25.34 1.34 9.65
CA SER A 72 23.89 1.65 9.78
C SER A 72 22.97 0.50 10.19
N GLY A 73 23.45 -0.75 10.14
CA GLY A 73 22.63 -1.94 10.45
C GLY A 73 22.04 -1.97 11.86
N ASP A 74 22.73 -1.37 12.83
CA ASP A 74 22.28 -1.32 14.24
C ASP A 74 21.47 -0.05 14.58
N LYS A 75 21.29 0.87 13.62
CA LYS A 75 20.77 2.23 13.85
C LYS A 75 19.56 2.57 13.00
N THR A 76 19.09 1.63 12.19
CA THR A 76 17.93 1.80 11.32
C THR A 76 16.80 0.87 11.77
N ILE A 77 15.63 1.44 12.00
CA ILE A 77 14.41 0.70 12.32
C ILE A 77 13.57 0.63 11.06
N TYR A 78 13.29 -0.59 10.60
CA TYR A 78 12.40 -0.83 9.48
C TYR A 78 10.98 -1.08 9.97
N ARG A 79 10.00 -0.50 9.29
CA ARG A 79 8.57 -0.64 9.63
C ARG A 79 7.74 -0.75 8.37
N ALA A 80 6.92 -1.78 8.28
CA ALA A 80 5.88 -1.88 7.25
C ALA A 80 4.51 -1.61 7.89
N THR A 81 3.72 -0.71 7.32
CA THR A 81 2.42 -0.30 7.89
C THR A 81 1.40 -0.08 6.78
N LEU A 82 0.17 -0.56 6.98
CA LEU A 82 -0.98 -0.21 6.15
C LEU A 82 -1.57 1.10 6.69
N GLY A 83 -1.51 2.15 5.87
CA GLY A 83 -2.07 3.45 6.21
C GLY A 83 -3.60 3.48 6.15
N PHE A 84 -4.20 4.46 6.82
CA PHE A 84 -5.65 4.70 6.74
C PHE A 84 -6.12 5.08 5.33
N ASP A 85 -5.19 5.55 4.50
CA ASP A 85 -5.38 5.86 3.08
C ASP A 85 -5.31 4.63 2.17
N GLY A 86 -5.23 3.42 2.76
CA GLY A 86 -5.17 2.15 2.03
C GLY A 86 -3.82 1.85 1.39
N VAL A 87 -2.80 2.70 1.58
CA VAL A 87 -1.47 2.46 1.03
C VAL A 87 -0.63 1.70 2.06
N PHE A 88 -0.13 0.54 1.67
CA PHE A 88 0.86 -0.20 2.45
C PHE A 88 2.25 0.34 2.17
N ARG A 89 2.96 0.80 3.22
CA ARG A 89 4.25 1.48 3.09
C ARG A 89 5.32 0.80 3.89
N LEU A 90 6.50 0.67 3.29
CA LEU A 90 7.74 0.28 3.95
C LEU A 90 8.57 1.51 4.25
N TYR A 91 8.95 1.67 5.52
CA TYR A 91 9.75 2.80 6.01
C TYR A 91 11.10 2.33 6.51
N ALA A 92 12.11 3.17 6.31
CA ALA A 92 13.39 3.14 7.02
C ALA A 92 13.49 4.39 7.90
N TYR A 93 13.62 4.17 9.21
CA TYR A 93 13.87 5.24 10.17
C TYR A 93 15.30 5.14 10.71
N ASN A 94 16.15 6.09 10.36
CA ASN A 94 17.49 6.18 10.91
C ASN A 94 17.47 7.00 12.21
N VAL A 95 17.87 6.35 13.30
CA VAL A 95 17.78 6.90 14.66
C VAL A 95 18.81 8.03 14.89
N MET A 96 19.94 8.01 14.19
CA MET A 96 21.02 9.00 14.37
C MET A 96 20.68 10.34 13.73
N ASN A 97 20.27 10.31 12.46
CA ASN A 97 19.92 11.52 11.71
C ASN A 97 18.44 11.90 11.87
N ARG A 98 17.64 11.06 12.58
CA ARG A 98 16.19 11.20 12.75
C ARG A 98 15.45 11.31 11.43
N ASN A 99 15.99 10.68 10.39
CA ASN A 99 15.44 10.69 9.06
C ASN A 99 14.44 9.55 8.89
N ASN A 100 13.30 9.83 8.27
CA ASN A 100 12.29 8.83 7.94
C ASN A 100 12.08 8.81 6.42
N SER A 101 12.40 7.68 5.81
CA SER A 101 12.34 7.49 4.38
C SER A 101 11.32 6.42 4.01
N ILE A 102 10.53 6.68 2.96
CA ILE A 102 9.66 5.65 2.36
C ILE A 102 10.54 4.86 1.39
N MET A 103 10.71 3.57 1.66
CA MET A 103 11.49 2.66 0.82
C MET A 103 10.69 2.09 -0.34
N ASP A 104 9.42 1.77 -0.07
CA ASP A 104 8.50 1.25 -1.09
C ASP A 104 7.05 1.45 -0.61
N SER A 105 6.10 1.42 -1.54
CA SER A 105 4.67 1.54 -1.25
C SER A 105 3.82 0.77 -2.24
N TRP A 106 2.69 0.25 -1.78
CA TRP A 106 1.75 -0.49 -2.60
C TRP A 106 0.31 -0.01 -2.37
N PRO A 107 -0.50 0.17 -3.44
CA PRO A 107 -0.10 0.12 -4.86
C PRO A 107 0.93 1.20 -5.23
N LYS A 108 1.76 0.95 -6.27
CA LYS A 108 2.90 1.81 -6.62
C LYS A 108 2.53 3.03 -7.46
N ASP A 109 1.57 2.85 -8.37
CA ASP A 109 1.36 3.80 -9.46
C ASP A 109 0.35 4.89 -9.09
N SER A 110 -0.81 4.51 -8.55
CA SER A 110 -1.85 5.46 -8.20
C SER A 110 -2.65 5.06 -6.97
N THR A 111 -3.01 6.05 -6.15
CA THR A 111 -4.02 5.84 -5.11
C THR A 111 -5.43 5.66 -5.70
N CYS A 112 -5.66 5.92 -7.00
CA CYS A 112 -6.91 5.55 -7.68
C CYS A 112 -7.09 4.04 -7.79
N ASP A 113 -6.00 3.28 -7.76
CA ASP A 113 -6.08 1.81 -7.81
C ASP A 113 -6.69 1.28 -6.50
N ILE A 114 -6.61 2.07 -5.42
CA ILE A 114 -7.23 1.75 -4.13
C ILE A 114 -8.75 1.89 -4.27
N MET A 115 -9.43 0.75 -4.25
CA MET A 115 -10.88 0.72 -4.25
C MET A 115 -11.43 1.48 -3.03
N GLY A 116 -12.34 2.41 -3.29
CA GLY A 116 -12.95 3.24 -2.26
C GLY A 116 -12.15 4.49 -1.87
N PHE A 117 -11.02 4.80 -2.54
CA PHE A 117 -10.27 6.04 -2.29
C PHE A 117 -11.13 7.29 -2.45
N CYS A 118 -12.00 7.30 -3.47
CA CYS A 118 -13.01 8.33 -3.65
C CYS A 118 -14.37 7.80 -3.20
N GLY A 119 -15.03 8.54 -2.32
CA GLY A 119 -16.31 8.16 -1.75
C GLY A 119 -17.46 8.14 -2.76
N HIS A 120 -18.66 7.85 -2.26
CA HIS A 120 -19.84 7.62 -3.11
C HIS A 120 -20.16 8.81 -4.03
N ASN A 121 -20.70 8.54 -5.22
CA ASN A 121 -21.00 9.53 -6.27
C ASN A 121 -19.80 10.39 -6.72
N SER A 122 -18.58 9.89 -6.53
CA SER A 122 -17.37 10.54 -7.00
C SER A 122 -16.49 9.55 -7.78
N PHE A 123 -15.62 10.08 -8.64
CA PHE A 123 -14.67 9.30 -9.40
C PHE A 123 -13.25 9.81 -9.16
N CYS A 124 -12.30 8.91 -9.34
CA CYS A 124 -10.89 9.17 -9.16
C CYS A 124 -10.23 9.60 -10.47
N THR A 125 -9.41 10.64 -10.44
CA THR A 125 -8.67 11.14 -11.62
C THR A 125 -7.34 11.76 -11.20
N PHE A 126 -6.45 11.96 -12.15
CA PHE A 126 -5.22 12.73 -11.95
C PHE A 126 -5.46 14.22 -12.20
N ASN A 127 -4.64 15.06 -11.58
CA ASN A 127 -4.58 16.49 -11.87
C ASN A 127 -3.23 16.81 -12.50
N ASP A 128 -3.23 16.97 -13.81
CA ASP A 128 -2.03 17.20 -14.63
C ASP A 128 -1.34 18.54 -14.30
N ASP A 129 -2.04 19.47 -13.64
CA ASP A 129 -1.52 20.79 -13.27
C ASP A 129 -0.69 20.77 -11.96
N LYS A 130 -0.62 19.62 -11.25
CA LYS A 130 0.18 19.48 -10.04
C LYS A 130 1.44 18.65 -10.31
N PRO A 131 2.63 19.12 -9.86
CA PRO A 131 3.91 18.47 -10.16
C PRO A 131 4.02 17.02 -9.66
N ASP A 132 3.18 16.63 -8.69
CA ASP A 132 3.21 15.30 -8.08
C ASP A 132 2.17 14.33 -8.66
N ASN A 133 1.47 14.67 -9.76
CA ASN A 133 0.37 13.86 -10.34
C ASN A 133 -0.60 13.36 -9.27
N LYS A 134 -0.91 14.22 -8.30
CA LYS A 134 -1.65 13.80 -7.11
C LYS A 134 -3.05 13.41 -7.54
N THR A 135 -3.42 12.17 -7.27
CA THR A 135 -4.78 11.68 -7.38
C THR A 135 -5.79 12.64 -6.73
N VAL A 136 -6.91 12.90 -7.41
CA VAL A 136 -7.99 13.79 -6.96
C VAL A 136 -9.35 13.12 -7.17
N CYS A 137 -10.24 13.30 -6.20
CA CYS A 137 -11.64 12.91 -6.33
C CYS A 137 -12.47 14.05 -6.93
N LYS A 138 -13.35 13.72 -7.88
CA LYS A 138 -14.29 14.66 -8.49
C LYS A 138 -15.71 14.11 -8.40
N CYS A 139 -16.67 14.99 -8.12
CA CYS A 139 -18.08 14.62 -8.16
C CYS A 139 -18.55 14.36 -9.59
N ILE A 140 -19.45 13.39 -9.74
CA ILE A 140 -20.21 13.23 -10.98
C ILE A 140 -21.13 14.45 -11.20
N PRO A 141 -21.58 14.72 -12.45
CA PRO A 141 -22.49 15.84 -12.72
C PRO A 141 -23.74 15.83 -11.84
N GLY A 142 -24.20 17.02 -11.45
CA GLY A 142 -25.37 17.18 -10.57
C GLY A 142 -25.12 16.84 -9.09
N HIS A 143 -23.86 16.63 -8.69
CA HIS A 143 -23.46 16.40 -7.30
C HIS A 143 -22.44 17.44 -6.84
N LYS A 144 -22.34 17.62 -5.53
CA LYS A 144 -21.34 18.45 -4.85
C LYS A 144 -20.69 17.65 -3.72
N PHE A 145 -19.50 18.05 -3.28
CA PHE A 145 -18.83 17.37 -2.17
C PHE A 145 -19.68 17.43 -0.90
N ILE A 146 -19.67 16.34 -0.14
CA ILE A 146 -20.27 16.29 1.21
C ILE A 146 -19.53 17.25 2.13
N ASP A 147 -18.19 17.19 2.10
CA ASP A 147 -17.30 18.15 2.75
C ASP A 147 -16.23 18.60 1.76
N THR A 148 -16.12 19.91 1.53
CA THR A 148 -15.08 20.46 0.64
C THR A 148 -13.68 20.40 1.25
N ASN A 149 -13.57 20.23 2.57
CA ASN A 149 -12.29 20.04 3.26
C ASN A 149 -11.79 18.60 3.18
N ASP A 150 -12.70 17.65 2.96
CA ASP A 150 -12.39 16.24 2.76
C ASP A 150 -13.17 15.66 1.57
N VAL A 151 -12.56 15.82 0.39
CA VAL A 151 -13.13 15.36 -0.87
C VAL A 151 -13.21 13.83 -1.00
N THR A 152 -12.58 13.08 -0.10
CA THR A 152 -12.59 11.61 -0.11
C THR A 152 -13.90 11.03 0.43
N LEU A 153 -14.66 11.81 1.21
CA LEU A 153 -15.98 11.41 1.70
C LEU A 153 -17.01 11.22 0.58
N GLY A 154 -16.73 11.74 -0.61
CA GLY A 154 -17.59 11.64 -1.78
C GLY A 154 -18.56 12.81 -1.89
N CYS A 155 -19.68 12.56 -2.57
CA CYS A 155 -20.56 13.61 -3.05
C CYS A 155 -22.04 13.31 -2.76
N GLU A 156 -22.78 14.39 -2.49
CA GLU A 156 -24.24 14.38 -2.36
C GLU A 156 -24.89 15.11 -3.52
N ARG A 157 -26.18 14.85 -3.74
CA ARG A 157 -26.94 15.46 -4.81
C ARG A 157 -27.01 16.97 -4.63
N ASN A 158 -26.77 17.71 -5.72
CA ASN A 158 -26.92 19.15 -5.75
C ASN A 158 -28.36 19.50 -6.14
N TYR A 159 -29.12 20.11 -5.23
CA TYR A 159 -30.53 20.47 -5.43
C TYR A 159 -30.75 21.91 -5.93
N ILE A 160 -29.67 22.60 -6.29
CA ILE A 160 -29.71 23.99 -6.82
C ILE A 160 -30.38 24.00 -8.20
#